data_AF-A0A8S2EE68-F1
#
_entry.id   AF-A0A8S2EE68-F1
#
_cell.length_a   1.000
_cell.length_b   1.000
_cell.length_c   1.000
_cell.angle_alpha   90.00
_cell.angle_beta   90.00
_cell.angle_gamma   90.00
#
_symmetry.space_group_name_H-M   'P 1'
#
loop_
_entity.id
_entity.type
_entity.pdbx_description
1 polymer ?
#
loop_
_entity_poly.entity_id
_entity_poly.type
_entity_poly.pdbx_seq_one_letter_code
_entity_poly.pdbx_strand_id
1 'polypeptide(L)'
;MLKLIVIWLIFMVIFTLGDNLKSDTVRKQQQEQQQLFSGGGTLLSSEYQEKLNSFYGNPKQKWKLIYKATRDGFNAEDFHRLCDDKGPTISIAESKDGGYLFGGFTTQSWTSVTGYKKDEKAFLFTLTNPFKIAPTKFLIASGAAVESAVFHSEYTGPSFGDAELVIGDRSNLSITTHWNFPEVYVDTTGKDDKLFTGSGNSFIVKEIEVYKCLNCNDDDNDSTTDPNHCDVNADGQQELFKGTTVLSPEYQKKLNEFYDNLKQKWDLCYKATIDGFGVKTFHQKCDNKGPTMTIIQSSDGDGYLFGGFTNVPWTSSSGYKTDPKAFLFTLHNPHHIPAAKLLVSENGVNSAVYHSSFYGPSFGRGDIRTGENSNLTVIPSTNFPQIYLDTTKIGDTLFTGISDDIKIKDIEVYKFLNLNDAE
;
A
#
# COMPACT_ATOMS: atom_id res chain seq x y z
N MET A 1 -56.37 34.41 -13.00
CA MET A 1 -55.03 35.01 -13.14
C MET A 1 -54.26 35.02 -11.82
N LEU A 2 -54.82 35.56 -10.73
CA LEU A 2 -54.14 35.67 -9.42
C LEU A 2 -53.69 34.32 -8.79
N LYS A 3 -54.50 33.25 -8.89
CA LYS A 3 -54.13 31.91 -8.34
C LYS A 3 -52.93 31.26 -9.05
N LEU A 4 -52.73 31.52 -10.35
CA LEU A 4 -51.61 30.97 -11.12
C LEU A 4 -50.29 31.68 -10.80
N ILE A 5 -50.35 32.98 -10.50
CA ILE A 5 -49.17 33.79 -10.12
C ILE A 5 -48.63 33.37 -8.74
N VAL A 6 -49.52 33.08 -7.78
CA VAL A 6 -49.13 32.62 -6.44
C VAL A 6 -48.49 31.23 -6.50
N ILE A 7 -49.05 30.30 -7.28
CA ILE A 7 -48.46 28.96 -7.46
C ILE A 7 -47.08 29.04 -8.12
N TRP A 8 -46.90 29.93 -9.11
CA TRP A 8 -45.62 30.13 -9.79
C TRP A 8 -44.57 30.77 -8.87
N LEU A 9 -44.95 31.76 -8.05
CA LEU A 9 -44.06 32.37 -7.05
C LEU A 9 -43.64 31.38 -5.96
N ILE A 10 -44.55 30.53 -5.49
CA ILE A 10 -44.22 29.48 -4.52
C ILE A 10 -43.26 28.45 -5.15
N PHE A 11 -43.48 28.06 -6.41
CA PHE A 11 -42.55 27.18 -7.13
C PHE A 11 -41.17 27.83 -7.29
N MET A 12 -41.10 29.12 -7.61
CA MET A 12 -39.83 29.81 -7.81
C MET A 12 -39.04 29.96 -6.50
N VAL A 13 -39.72 30.21 -5.38
CA VAL A 13 -39.11 30.28 -4.04
C VAL A 13 -38.63 28.90 -3.57
N ILE A 14 -39.40 27.83 -3.81
CA ILE A 14 -38.98 26.45 -3.49
C ILE A 14 -37.77 26.04 -4.33
N PHE A 15 -37.75 26.39 -5.62
CA PHE A 15 -36.64 26.06 -6.53
C PHE A 15 -35.34 26.79 -6.13
N THR A 16 -35.43 28.10 -5.83
CA THR A 16 -34.26 28.90 -5.39
C THR A 16 -33.74 28.51 -4.01
N LEU A 17 -34.60 28.08 -3.07
CA LEU A 17 -34.17 27.52 -1.79
C LEU A 17 -33.49 26.15 -1.95
N GLY A 18 -34.02 25.30 -2.85
CA GLY A 18 -33.46 23.97 -3.16
C GLY A 18 -32.07 24.03 -3.80
N ASP A 19 -31.82 25.01 -4.68
CA ASP A 19 -30.52 25.20 -5.32
C ASP A 19 -29.47 25.79 -4.36
N ASN A 20 -29.86 26.70 -3.46
CA ASN A 20 -28.97 27.23 -2.42
C ASN A 20 -28.61 26.16 -1.38
N LEU A 21 -29.57 25.32 -0.95
CA LEU A 21 -29.31 24.21 -0.02
C LEU A 21 -28.41 23.13 -0.64
N LYS A 22 -28.58 22.81 -1.93
CA LYS A 22 -27.66 21.92 -2.66
C LYS A 22 -26.27 22.53 -2.82
N SER A 23 -26.18 23.82 -3.13
CA SER A 23 -24.91 24.57 -3.20
C SER A 23 -24.16 24.56 -1.86
N ASP A 24 -24.85 24.81 -0.75
CA ASP A 24 -24.23 24.82 0.58
C ASP A 24 -23.87 23.43 1.08
N THR A 25 -24.62 22.40 0.69
CA THR A 25 -24.29 21.00 0.98
C THR A 25 -23.10 20.52 0.14
N VAL A 26 -23.01 20.93 -1.13
CA VAL A 26 -21.85 20.66 -2.00
C VAL A 26 -20.63 21.46 -1.55
N ARG A 27 -20.78 22.71 -1.10
CA ARG A 27 -19.70 23.50 -0.50
C ARG A 27 -19.22 22.93 0.84
N LYS A 28 -20.12 22.44 1.69
CA LYS A 28 -19.76 21.72 2.93
C LYS A 28 -19.11 20.36 2.64
N GLN A 29 -19.58 19.63 1.62
CA GLN A 29 -18.96 18.37 1.16
C GLN A 29 -17.60 18.58 0.46
N GLN A 30 -17.36 19.74 -0.15
CA GLN A 30 -16.05 20.13 -0.69
C GLN A 30 -15.11 20.71 0.38
N GLN A 31 -15.64 21.23 1.50
CA GLN A 31 -14.87 21.75 2.63
C GLN A 31 -14.50 20.70 3.68
N GLU A 32 -15.11 19.52 3.67
CA GLU A 32 -14.53 18.32 4.30
C GLU A 32 -13.40 17.75 3.42
N GLN A 33 -12.43 18.60 3.09
CA GLN A 33 -11.14 18.13 2.59
C GLN A 33 -10.53 17.34 3.76
N GLN A 34 -10.50 16.02 3.65
CA GLN A 34 -9.90 15.14 4.65
C GLN A 34 -8.48 15.66 4.91
N GLN A 35 -8.24 16.29 6.07
CA GLN A 35 -6.95 16.88 6.39
C GLN A 35 -5.89 15.77 6.42
N LEU A 36 -5.08 15.68 5.36
CA LEU A 36 -4.10 14.61 5.16
C LEU A 36 -2.89 14.82 6.07
N PHE A 37 -2.50 16.07 6.33
CA PHE A 37 -1.44 16.44 7.27
C PHE A 37 -2.02 17.31 8.39
N SER A 38 -2.03 16.76 9.60
CA SER A 38 -2.63 17.35 10.81
C SER A 38 -1.56 17.78 11.82
N GLY A 39 -1.96 18.50 12.87
CA GLY A 39 -1.05 18.90 13.97
C GLY A 39 -0.44 20.30 13.83
N GLY A 40 -0.97 21.16 12.94
CA GLY A 40 -0.61 22.59 12.89
C GLY A 40 0.61 22.94 12.05
N GLY A 41 0.93 22.10 11.07
CA GLY A 41 1.98 22.39 10.10
C GLY A 41 1.63 23.55 9.16
N THR A 42 2.64 24.21 8.60
CA THR A 42 2.48 25.42 7.79
C THR A 42 3.14 25.32 6.42
N LEU A 43 3.93 24.28 6.14
CA LEU A 43 4.68 24.18 4.88
C LEU A 43 3.84 23.62 3.71
N LEU A 44 2.80 22.84 3.99
CA LEU A 44 2.09 22.09 2.96
C LEU A 44 0.73 22.71 2.58
N SER A 45 0.60 23.10 1.31
CA SER A 45 -0.71 23.33 0.67
C SER A 45 -1.46 22.00 0.49
N SER A 46 -2.79 22.04 0.28
CA SER A 46 -3.57 20.83 -0.02
C SER A 46 -3.02 20.05 -1.23
N GLU A 47 -2.54 20.75 -2.26
CA GLU A 47 -1.92 20.14 -3.44
C GLU A 47 -0.64 19.37 -3.08
N TYR A 48 0.22 19.93 -2.22
CA TYR A 48 1.43 19.24 -1.79
C TYR A 48 1.14 18.07 -0.85
N GLN A 49 0.10 18.15 -0.03
CA GLN A 49 -0.35 17.02 0.78
C GLN A 49 -0.77 15.84 -0.12
N GLU A 50 -1.59 16.10 -1.14
CA GLU A 50 -2.01 15.08 -2.12
C GLU A 50 -0.81 14.52 -2.89
N LYS A 51 0.15 15.39 -3.27
CA LYS A 51 1.34 14.98 -4.02
C LYS A 51 2.26 14.09 -3.19
N LEU A 52 2.51 14.43 -1.93
CA LEU A 52 3.28 13.58 -1.02
C LEU A 52 2.61 12.22 -0.80
N ASN A 53 1.29 12.20 -0.66
CA ASN A 53 0.51 10.97 -0.57
C ASN A 53 0.59 10.12 -1.85
N SER A 54 0.59 10.75 -3.03
CA SER A 54 0.85 10.09 -4.29
C SER A 54 2.25 9.49 -4.36
N PHE A 55 3.28 10.17 -3.84
CA PHE A 55 4.64 9.63 -3.75
C PHE A 55 4.74 8.45 -2.79
N TYR A 56 4.05 8.55 -1.65
CA TYR A 56 3.97 7.47 -0.68
C TYR A 56 3.23 6.24 -1.22
N GLY A 57 2.27 6.43 -2.13
CA GLY A 57 1.49 5.35 -2.74
C GLY A 57 0.13 5.11 -2.07
N ASN A 58 -0.32 6.04 -1.20
CA ASN A 58 -1.65 6.00 -0.61
C ASN A 58 -2.26 7.42 -0.61
N PRO A 59 -3.26 7.72 -1.48
CA PRO A 59 -3.82 9.06 -1.64
C PRO A 59 -4.54 9.58 -0.39
N LYS A 60 -4.97 8.69 0.51
CA LYS A 60 -5.71 9.03 1.74
C LYS A 60 -4.86 8.92 3.00
N GLN A 61 -3.54 8.76 2.86
CA GLN A 61 -2.65 8.66 4.01
C GLN A 61 -2.78 9.90 4.89
N LYS A 62 -2.90 9.67 6.20
CA LYS A 62 -2.91 10.73 7.20
C LYS A 62 -1.57 10.81 7.91
N TRP A 63 -1.20 12.01 8.28
CA TRP A 63 0.07 12.33 8.92
C TRP A 63 -0.18 13.28 10.09
N LYS A 64 0.60 13.13 11.17
CA LYS A 64 0.54 14.01 12.33
C LYS A 64 1.89 14.64 12.55
N LEU A 65 1.90 15.96 12.62
CA LEU A 65 3.09 16.72 12.96
C LEU A 65 3.56 16.33 14.36
N ILE A 66 4.78 15.82 14.44
CA ILE A 66 5.42 15.45 15.70
C ILE A 66 6.56 16.42 16.06
N TYR A 67 7.14 17.09 15.06
CA TYR A 67 8.21 18.05 15.25
C TYR A 67 8.08 19.21 14.26
N LYS A 68 8.24 20.43 14.77
CA LYS A 68 8.30 21.68 14.01
C LYS A 68 9.45 22.51 14.58
N ALA A 69 10.51 22.72 13.83
CA ALA A 69 11.74 23.31 14.37
C ALA A 69 11.52 24.72 14.95
N THR A 70 10.66 25.54 14.34
CA THR A 70 10.33 26.87 14.90
C THR A 70 9.55 26.83 16.22
N ARG A 71 8.89 25.70 16.53
CA ARG A 71 8.19 25.45 17.79
C ARG A 71 9.08 24.75 18.81
N ASP A 72 9.83 23.75 18.37
CA ASP A 72 10.46 22.75 19.23
C ASP A 72 11.97 22.94 19.40
N GLY A 73 12.60 23.78 18.57
CA GLY A 73 14.06 23.98 18.53
C GLY A 73 14.69 23.42 17.26
N PHE A 74 15.88 23.92 16.89
CA PHE A 74 16.62 23.50 15.69
C PHE A 74 17.82 22.60 16.02
N ASN A 75 17.99 22.20 17.29
CA ASN A 75 19.09 21.33 17.68
C ASN A 75 18.76 19.87 17.34
N ALA A 76 19.79 19.05 17.11
CA ALA A 76 19.58 17.62 16.85
C ALA A 76 18.88 16.91 18.04
N GLU A 77 19.19 17.34 19.27
CA GLU A 77 18.55 16.85 20.49
C GLU A 77 17.02 17.07 20.49
N ASP A 78 16.55 18.21 19.98
CA ASP A 78 15.12 18.53 19.91
C ASP A 78 14.39 17.64 18.90
N PHE A 79 15.03 17.37 17.76
CA PHE A 79 14.54 16.41 16.80
C PHE A 79 14.44 15.01 17.42
N HIS A 80 15.52 14.48 17.98
CA HIS A 80 15.54 13.12 18.52
C HIS A 80 14.55 12.92 19.66
N ARG A 81 14.42 13.91 20.56
CA ARG A 81 13.44 13.91 21.64
C ARG A 81 11.99 13.70 21.15
N LEU A 82 11.68 14.14 19.93
CA LEU A 82 10.32 14.10 19.38
C LEU A 82 10.13 13.05 18.28
N CYS A 83 11.18 12.69 17.56
CA CYS A 83 11.13 11.86 16.35
C CYS A 83 11.69 10.44 16.51
N ASP A 84 12.49 10.18 17.56
CA ASP A 84 12.98 8.82 17.81
C ASP A 84 11.82 7.87 18.15
N ASP A 85 11.93 6.63 17.65
CA ASP A 85 10.97 5.55 17.85
C ASP A 85 9.52 5.85 17.39
N LYS A 86 9.33 6.79 16.45
CA LYS A 86 7.99 7.18 15.96
C LYS A 86 7.50 6.42 14.72
N GLY A 87 8.24 5.40 14.27
CA GLY A 87 7.90 4.67 13.05
C GLY A 87 8.18 5.47 11.78
N PRO A 88 7.49 5.14 10.67
CA PRO A 88 7.66 5.83 9.39
C PRO A 88 7.34 7.33 9.49
N THR A 89 8.19 8.15 8.88
CA THR A 89 8.04 9.61 8.89
C THR A 89 8.30 10.23 7.52
N ILE A 90 7.63 11.36 7.26
CA ILE A 90 8.00 12.31 6.22
C ILE A 90 8.62 13.53 6.89
N SER A 91 9.84 13.86 6.50
CA SER A 91 10.53 15.08 6.90
C SER A 91 10.51 16.08 5.76
N ILE A 92 10.10 17.32 6.03
CA ILE A 92 10.06 18.42 5.05
C ILE A 92 10.88 19.58 5.62
N ALA A 93 11.78 20.12 4.81
CA ALA A 93 12.54 21.31 5.11
C ALA A 93 12.17 22.45 4.16
N GLU A 94 12.13 23.67 4.69
CA GLU A 94 12.10 24.92 3.91
C GLU A 94 13.49 25.56 3.93
N SER A 95 14.10 25.79 2.76
CA SER A 95 15.34 26.54 2.68
C SER A 95 15.13 28.02 3.04
N LYS A 96 16.05 28.60 3.81
CA LYS A 96 16.03 30.04 4.11
C LYS A 96 16.18 30.89 2.86
N ASP A 97 17.06 30.46 1.97
CA ASP A 97 17.28 31.08 0.68
C ASP A 97 16.35 30.46 -0.36
N GLY A 98 15.40 31.25 -0.86
CA GLY A 98 14.45 30.85 -1.90
C GLY A 98 13.16 30.18 -1.42
N GLY A 99 13.07 29.76 -0.15
CA GLY A 99 11.84 29.17 0.40
C GLY A 99 11.47 27.83 -0.25
N TYR A 100 12.49 27.06 -0.67
CA TYR A 100 12.27 25.81 -1.39
C TYR A 100 11.96 24.67 -0.42
N LEU A 101 10.92 23.91 -0.75
CA LEU A 101 10.43 22.75 -0.02
C LEU A 101 10.95 21.44 -0.62
N PHE A 102 11.60 20.64 0.21
CA PHE A 102 12.12 19.31 -0.12
C PHE A 102 12.25 18.47 1.13
N GLY A 103 12.62 17.21 0.98
CA GLY A 103 12.83 16.34 2.12
C GLY A 103 12.91 14.88 1.74
N GLY A 104 12.57 14.02 2.70
CA GLY A 104 12.64 12.57 2.53
C GLY A 104 11.61 11.83 3.36
N PHE A 105 11.31 10.62 2.90
CA PHE A 105 10.49 9.63 3.60
C PHE A 105 11.35 8.42 3.98
N THR A 106 11.12 7.88 5.17
CA THR A 106 11.66 6.58 5.58
C THR A 106 10.61 5.76 6.31
N THR A 107 10.69 4.44 6.16
CA THR A 107 9.98 3.44 6.96
C THR A 107 10.65 3.12 8.29
N GLN A 108 11.92 3.50 8.46
CA GLN A 108 12.68 3.27 9.67
C GLN A 108 12.26 4.25 10.76
N SER A 109 12.27 3.79 12.01
CA SER A 109 12.18 4.70 13.15
C SER A 109 13.54 5.34 13.38
N TRP A 110 13.57 6.67 13.52
CA TRP A 110 14.80 7.38 13.88
C TRP A 110 15.35 6.90 15.22
N THR A 111 16.67 6.96 15.36
CA THR A 111 17.39 6.71 16.60
C THR A 111 18.56 7.67 16.70
N SER A 112 18.94 8.04 17.91
CA SER A 112 20.20 8.77 18.18
C SER A 112 21.48 7.91 18.02
N VAL A 113 21.36 6.62 17.66
CA VAL A 113 22.52 5.73 17.46
C VAL A 113 23.09 5.86 16.05
N THR A 114 24.37 6.22 15.97
CA THR A 114 25.05 6.46 14.69
C THR A 114 25.12 5.21 13.82
N GLY A 115 24.71 5.34 12.55
CA GLY A 115 24.90 4.32 11.53
C GLY A 115 23.88 4.36 10.40
N TYR A 116 24.23 3.69 9.31
CA TYR A 116 23.32 3.49 8.18
C TYR A 116 22.19 2.52 8.51
N LYS A 117 21.03 2.77 7.92
CA LYS A 117 19.86 1.90 7.99
C LYS A 117 19.43 1.53 6.58
N LYS A 118 19.16 0.23 6.44
CA LYS A 118 18.53 -0.33 5.26
C LYS A 118 17.08 0.13 5.19
N ASP A 119 16.69 0.69 4.04
CA ASP A 119 15.29 1.02 3.78
C ASP A 119 14.99 0.98 2.29
N GLU A 120 14.38 -0.09 1.80
CA GLU A 120 14.06 -0.26 0.38
C GLU A 120 12.94 0.67 -0.11
N LYS A 121 12.20 1.31 0.82
CA LYS A 121 11.06 2.17 0.51
C LYS A 121 11.34 3.64 0.76
N ALA A 122 12.52 3.99 1.28
CA ALA A 122 12.89 5.39 1.46
C ALA A 122 12.99 6.11 0.11
N PHE A 123 12.69 7.40 0.13
CA PHE A 123 12.78 8.26 -1.05
C PHE A 123 13.05 9.69 -0.64
N LEU A 124 13.78 10.42 -1.49
CA LEU A 124 13.86 11.87 -1.42
C LEU A 124 12.80 12.50 -2.31
N PHE A 125 12.48 13.77 -2.07
CA PHE A 125 11.61 14.54 -2.93
C PHE A 125 11.94 16.03 -2.92
N THR A 126 11.52 16.71 -3.99
CA THR A 126 11.36 18.17 -4.03
C THR A 126 9.90 18.49 -4.33
N LEU A 127 9.34 19.48 -3.64
CA LEU A 127 8.01 20.05 -3.93
C LEU A 127 8.12 21.38 -4.69
N THR A 128 9.16 22.16 -4.38
CA THR A 128 9.54 23.37 -5.11
C THR A 128 11.06 23.43 -5.22
N ASN A 129 11.55 24.03 -6.29
CA ASN A 129 12.99 24.17 -6.54
C ASN A 129 13.28 25.42 -7.38
N PRO A 130 14.54 25.90 -7.41
CA PRO A 130 14.94 27.08 -8.19
C PRO A 130 14.67 26.96 -9.69
N PHE A 131 14.65 25.73 -10.21
CA PHE A 131 14.44 25.45 -11.63
C PHE A 131 12.97 25.34 -12.03
N LYS A 132 12.04 25.47 -11.06
CA LYS A 132 10.59 25.32 -11.26
C LYS A 132 10.20 23.97 -11.88
N ILE A 133 11.02 22.94 -11.65
CA ILE A 133 10.70 21.57 -12.00
C ILE A 133 9.53 21.13 -11.11
N ALA A 134 8.55 20.42 -11.69
CA ALA A 134 7.39 19.92 -10.95
C ALA A 134 7.82 19.04 -9.76
N PRO A 135 6.96 18.86 -8.75
CA PRO A 135 7.30 18.01 -7.62
C PRO A 135 7.78 16.62 -8.09
N THR A 136 8.95 16.21 -7.61
CA THR A 136 9.66 15.01 -8.09
C THR A 136 10.05 14.14 -6.92
N LYS A 137 9.92 12.81 -7.10
CA LYS A 137 10.32 11.75 -6.17
C LYS A 137 11.59 11.09 -6.70
N PHE A 138 12.58 10.89 -5.83
CA PHE A 138 13.85 10.24 -6.14
C PHE A 138 13.94 8.91 -5.38
N LEU A 139 14.13 7.82 -6.13
CA LEU A 139 14.23 6.47 -5.59
C LEU A 139 15.68 6.10 -5.37
N ILE A 140 15.89 5.14 -4.47
CA ILE A 140 17.22 4.59 -4.17
C ILE A 140 17.72 3.81 -5.40
N ALA A 141 19.01 3.92 -5.70
CA ALA A 141 19.69 3.08 -6.67
C ALA A 141 19.62 1.61 -6.22
N SER A 142 19.43 0.67 -7.15
CA SER A 142 19.31 -0.75 -6.77
C SER A 142 20.61 -1.33 -6.20
N GLY A 143 20.51 -2.48 -5.53
CA GLY A 143 21.68 -3.18 -5.01
C GLY A 143 22.16 -2.63 -3.67
N ALA A 144 23.47 -2.44 -3.50
CA ALA A 144 24.08 -2.11 -2.20
C ALA A 144 23.63 -0.77 -1.61
N ALA A 145 23.14 0.16 -2.43
CA ALA A 145 22.69 1.49 -2.00
C ALA A 145 21.48 1.45 -1.04
N VAL A 146 20.68 0.37 -1.07
CA VAL A 146 19.54 0.23 -0.11
C VAL A 146 20.00 0.11 1.33
N GLU A 147 21.23 -0.37 1.58
CA GLU A 147 21.79 -0.56 2.92
C GLU A 147 22.19 0.78 3.58
N SER A 148 22.40 1.81 2.77
CA SER A 148 22.77 3.18 3.17
C SER A 148 21.67 4.21 2.85
N ALA A 149 20.41 3.76 2.77
CA ALA A 149 19.28 4.61 2.39
C ALA A 149 19.02 5.75 3.38
N VAL A 150 19.27 5.51 4.67
CA VAL A 150 19.04 6.46 5.76
C VAL A 150 20.24 6.44 6.70
N PHE A 151 20.64 7.59 7.23
CA PHE A 151 21.72 7.69 8.20
C PHE A 151 21.19 8.24 9.52
N HIS A 152 21.49 7.56 10.62
CA HIS A 152 21.14 8.01 11.96
C HIS A 152 22.40 8.54 12.65
N SER A 153 22.26 9.56 13.49
CA SER A 153 23.35 10.15 14.29
C SER A 153 22.78 11.12 15.31
N GLU A 154 23.24 11.08 16.56
CA GLU A 154 22.86 12.03 17.62
C GLU A 154 23.15 13.51 17.30
N TYR A 155 23.98 13.78 16.28
CA TYR A 155 24.40 15.13 15.88
C TYR A 155 23.59 15.70 14.71
N THR A 156 22.60 14.96 14.19
CA THR A 156 21.82 15.37 13.01
C THR A 156 20.35 15.08 13.21
N GLY A 157 19.49 15.90 12.63
CA GLY A 157 18.10 15.58 12.40
C GLY A 157 17.91 14.58 11.24
N PRO A 158 16.86 14.72 10.41
CA PRO A 158 16.62 13.84 9.28
C PRO A 158 17.81 13.78 8.33
N SER A 159 18.33 12.57 8.11
CA SER A 159 19.48 12.34 7.23
C SER A 159 19.27 11.12 6.33
N PHE A 160 19.45 11.31 5.02
CA PHE A 160 19.16 10.33 3.97
C PHE A 160 20.38 10.12 3.08
N GLY A 161 20.56 8.88 2.65
CA GLY A 161 21.64 8.47 1.77
C GLY A 161 23.01 8.55 2.46
N ASP A 162 24.06 8.52 1.66
CA ASP A 162 25.42 8.83 2.13
C ASP A 162 25.69 10.35 2.05
N ALA A 163 25.07 11.06 2.99
CA ALA A 163 25.08 12.52 3.07
C ALA A 163 24.39 13.23 1.89
N GLU A 164 23.40 12.58 1.26
CA GLU A 164 22.63 13.19 0.18
C GLU A 164 21.68 14.26 0.70
N LEU A 165 21.01 14.03 1.83
CA LEU A 165 20.31 15.10 2.57
C LEU A 165 20.66 14.95 4.03
N VAL A 166 21.29 15.94 4.65
CA VAL A 166 21.62 15.90 6.08
C VAL A 166 21.19 17.18 6.74
N ILE A 167 20.15 17.17 7.57
CA ILE A 167 19.77 18.34 8.37
C ILE A 167 20.56 18.32 9.69
N GLY A 168 21.61 19.14 9.78
CA GLY A 168 22.52 19.15 10.92
C GLY A 168 22.00 19.86 12.17
N ASP A 169 22.72 19.70 13.29
CA ASP A 169 22.51 20.50 14.50
C ASP A 169 22.57 22.01 14.21
N ARG A 170 21.68 22.77 14.89
CA ARG A 170 21.55 24.23 14.73
C ARG A 170 21.40 24.67 13.27
N SER A 171 20.62 23.92 12.49
CA SER A 171 20.43 24.10 11.05
C SER A 171 19.89 25.47 10.61
N ASN A 172 19.38 26.29 11.53
CA ASN A 172 18.95 27.68 11.29
C ASN A 172 20.07 28.73 11.38
N LEU A 173 21.21 28.39 12.00
CA LEU A 173 22.29 29.33 12.31
C LEU A 173 23.49 29.19 11.38
N SER A 174 23.75 27.98 10.86
CA SER A 174 24.95 27.70 10.09
C SER A 174 24.67 26.73 8.94
N ILE A 175 25.55 26.78 7.96
CA ILE A 175 25.60 25.91 6.79
C ILE A 175 26.15 24.53 7.23
N THR A 176 25.37 23.79 8.01
CA THR A 176 25.74 22.45 8.55
C THR A 176 25.10 21.30 7.78
N THR A 177 24.36 21.64 6.75
CA THR A 177 23.47 20.75 6.05
C THR A 177 24.03 20.53 4.66
N HIS A 178 24.22 19.27 4.28
CA HIS A 178 25.00 18.88 3.11
C HIS A 178 24.19 18.05 2.12
N TRP A 179 24.57 18.14 0.84
CA TRP A 179 24.12 17.22 -0.20
C TRP A 179 25.32 16.63 -0.96
N ASN A 180 25.35 15.29 -1.07
CA ASN A 180 26.19 14.53 -1.99
C ASN A 180 25.33 13.77 -3.02
N PHE A 181 24.34 14.48 -3.59
CA PHE A 181 23.38 13.92 -4.53
C PHE A 181 23.82 14.14 -5.98
N PRO A 182 23.75 13.12 -6.87
CA PRO A 182 23.22 11.76 -6.65
C PRO A 182 24.30 10.67 -6.42
N GLU A 183 24.14 9.85 -5.38
CA GLU A 183 24.95 8.65 -5.11
C GLU A 183 24.07 7.44 -4.71
N VAL A 184 23.26 7.59 -3.65
CA VAL A 184 22.33 6.56 -3.16
C VAL A 184 20.93 6.78 -3.75
N TYR A 185 20.47 8.02 -3.97
CA TYR A 185 19.23 8.33 -4.69
C TYR A 185 19.50 8.76 -6.14
N VAL A 186 18.67 8.27 -7.07
CA VAL A 186 18.84 8.52 -8.51
C VAL A 186 18.28 9.89 -8.89
N ASP A 187 19.12 10.78 -9.43
CA ASP A 187 18.68 12.04 -10.03
C ASP A 187 18.05 11.80 -11.42
N THR A 188 16.75 12.09 -11.52
CA THR A 188 16.01 12.04 -12.79
C THR A 188 15.93 13.41 -13.48
N THR A 189 16.50 14.46 -12.89
CA THR A 189 16.40 15.85 -13.37
C THR A 189 17.69 16.36 -14.04
N GLY A 190 18.84 15.76 -13.74
CA GLY A 190 20.15 16.19 -14.22
C GLY A 190 20.56 17.56 -13.67
N LYS A 191 20.17 17.84 -12.43
CA LYS A 191 20.47 19.11 -11.72
C LYS A 191 21.32 18.90 -10.48
N ASP A 192 21.55 17.66 -10.07
CA ASP A 192 22.36 17.30 -8.91
C ASP A 192 21.92 18.08 -7.66
N ASP A 193 22.85 18.34 -6.74
CA ASP A 193 22.63 19.08 -5.48
C ASP A 193 21.95 20.45 -5.66
N LYS A 194 22.24 21.14 -6.76
CA LYS A 194 21.65 22.46 -7.08
C LYS A 194 20.13 22.40 -7.20
N LEU A 195 19.55 21.22 -7.46
CA LEU A 195 18.11 21.06 -7.55
C LEU A 195 17.39 21.59 -6.32
N PHE A 196 17.94 21.42 -5.12
CA PHE A 196 17.21 21.68 -3.89
C PHE A 196 17.20 23.16 -3.51
N THR A 197 18.32 23.87 -3.68
CA THR A 197 18.46 25.27 -3.22
C THR A 197 19.09 26.21 -4.24
N GLY A 198 19.66 25.71 -5.34
CA GLY A 198 20.27 26.52 -6.41
C GLY A 198 21.65 27.07 -6.07
N SER A 199 22.04 27.07 -4.79
CA SER A 199 23.42 27.20 -4.31
C SER A 199 24.08 25.81 -4.24
N GLY A 200 25.39 25.75 -3.99
CA GLY A 200 26.15 24.48 -3.93
C GLY A 200 25.73 23.54 -2.80
N ASN A 201 26.64 22.66 -2.39
CA ASN A 201 26.44 21.51 -1.49
C ASN A 201 25.94 21.80 -0.06
N SER A 202 25.37 22.97 0.21
CA SER A 202 24.91 23.32 1.55
C SER A 202 23.89 24.47 1.62
N PHE A 203 23.13 24.50 2.71
CA PHE A 203 22.04 25.46 2.91
C PHE A 203 21.72 25.71 4.40
N ILE A 204 20.98 26.80 4.66
CA ILE A 204 20.40 27.12 5.97
C ILE A 204 18.92 26.78 5.94
N VAL A 205 18.44 26.15 7.00
CA VAL A 205 17.04 25.76 7.14
C VAL A 205 16.23 26.87 7.80
N LYS A 206 15.07 27.19 7.23
CA LYS A 206 14.11 28.13 7.81
C LYS A 206 13.06 27.43 8.66
N GLU A 207 12.65 26.23 8.28
CA GLU A 207 11.70 25.39 9.01
C GLU A 207 11.95 23.92 8.71
N ILE A 208 11.69 23.06 9.70
CA ILE A 208 11.62 21.62 9.52
C ILE A 208 10.28 21.16 10.09
N GLU A 209 9.52 20.42 9.30
CA GLU A 209 8.32 19.75 9.77
C GLU A 209 8.46 18.25 9.56
N VAL A 210 8.34 17.47 10.63
CA VAL A 210 8.37 16.01 10.58
C VAL A 210 7.01 15.50 10.99
N TYR A 211 6.44 14.67 10.12
CA TYR A 211 5.15 14.07 10.34
C TYR A 211 5.31 12.56 10.46
N LYS A 212 4.77 12.00 11.54
CA LYS A 212 4.61 10.55 11.64
C LYS A 212 3.43 10.09 10.80
N CYS A 213 3.56 8.92 10.23
CA CYS A 213 2.44 8.21 9.63
C CYS A 213 1.37 8.01 10.72
N LEU A 214 0.15 8.52 10.49
CA LEU A 214 -0.99 8.15 11.32
C LEU A 214 -1.59 6.88 10.75
N ASN A 215 -1.44 5.81 11.51
CA ASN A 215 -2.37 4.70 11.40
C ASN A 215 -3.69 5.14 12.06
N CYS A 216 -4.82 4.58 11.64
CA CYS A 216 -6.16 4.95 12.11
C CYS A 216 -6.43 4.78 13.63
N ASN A 217 -5.41 4.52 14.46
CA ASN A 217 -5.49 4.37 15.91
C ASN A 217 -4.74 5.46 16.70
N ASP A 218 -4.14 6.46 16.04
CA ASP A 218 -3.36 7.52 16.68
C ASP A 218 -4.17 8.82 16.97
N ASP A 219 -5.49 8.71 17.01
CA ASP A 219 -6.34 9.76 17.57
C ASP A 219 -6.19 9.69 19.09
N ASP A 220 -5.48 10.67 19.67
CA ASP A 220 -5.25 10.80 21.11
C ASP A 220 -6.59 10.77 21.86
N ASN A 221 -6.87 9.64 22.51
CA ASN A 221 -7.56 9.68 23.80
C ASN A 221 -7.04 8.57 24.70
N ASP A 222 -6.57 9.02 25.86
CA ASP A 222 -6.07 8.24 26.97
C ASP A 222 -7.09 7.17 27.44
N SER A 223 -6.52 6.10 28.00
CA SER A 223 -7.11 5.07 28.85
C SER A 223 -7.67 3.77 28.23
N THR A 224 -7.14 2.70 28.81
CA THR A 224 -7.62 1.31 28.89
C THR A 224 -7.12 0.31 27.84
N THR A 225 -6.30 -0.60 28.36
CA THR A 225 -5.80 -1.84 27.79
C THR A 225 -6.91 -2.74 27.27
N ASP A 226 -6.90 -3.04 25.97
CA ASP A 226 -7.60 -4.18 25.36
C ASP A 226 -6.54 -5.12 24.73
N PRO A 227 -6.45 -6.40 25.14
CA PRO A 227 -5.50 -7.36 24.57
C PRO A 227 -5.81 -7.78 23.13
N ASN A 228 -6.91 -7.32 22.53
CA ASN A 228 -7.28 -7.64 21.14
C ASN A 228 -6.84 -6.58 20.10
N HIS A 229 -5.93 -5.68 20.46
CA HIS A 229 -5.50 -4.55 19.62
C HIS A 229 -4.27 -4.85 18.73
N CYS A 230 -4.30 -5.92 17.94
CA CYS A 230 -3.26 -6.16 16.94
C CYS A 230 -3.85 -6.89 15.73
N ASP A 231 -4.06 -6.16 14.63
CA ASP A 231 -4.26 -6.65 13.24
C ASP A 231 -4.33 -5.44 12.26
N VAL A 232 -3.24 -4.66 12.16
CA VAL A 232 -3.10 -3.59 11.16
C VAL A 232 -1.67 -3.52 10.64
N ASN A 233 -1.52 -3.58 9.32
CA ASN A 233 -0.25 -3.37 8.62
C ASN A 233 0.13 -1.88 8.57
N ALA A 234 1.40 -1.61 8.25
CA ALA A 234 2.09 -0.31 8.32
C ALA A 234 1.54 0.84 7.43
N ASP A 235 0.35 0.68 6.84
CA ASP A 235 -0.29 1.60 5.90
C ASP A 235 -1.67 2.12 6.36
N GLY A 236 -2.09 1.80 7.58
CA GLY A 236 -3.35 2.29 8.16
C GLY A 236 -4.62 1.84 7.41
N GLN A 237 -4.52 0.85 6.52
CA GLN A 237 -5.69 0.18 5.96
C GLN A 237 -6.11 -0.96 6.90
N GLN A 238 -7.41 -1.25 6.96
CA GLN A 238 -7.88 -2.46 7.62
C GLN A 238 -7.17 -3.63 6.96
N GLU A 239 -6.33 -4.37 7.70
CA GLU A 239 -5.64 -5.54 7.16
C GLU A 239 -6.73 -6.56 6.76
N LEU A 240 -7.00 -6.64 5.46
CA LEU A 240 -8.03 -7.51 4.91
C LEU A 240 -7.49 -8.93 4.77
N PHE A 241 -6.18 -9.08 4.53
CA PHE A 241 -5.48 -10.36 4.42
C PHE A 241 -4.32 -10.40 5.41
N LYS A 242 -4.52 -11.04 6.56
CA LYS A 242 -3.59 -11.02 7.68
C LYS A 242 -2.25 -11.70 7.34
N GLY A 243 -1.14 -10.98 7.44
CA GLY A 243 0.21 -11.53 7.23
C GLY A 243 0.62 -11.72 5.76
N THR A 244 -0.12 -11.10 4.81
CA THR A 244 0.25 -11.11 3.39
C THR A 244 1.58 -10.41 3.14
N THR A 245 2.44 -11.02 2.31
CA THR A 245 3.64 -10.32 1.77
C THR A 245 3.56 -10.11 0.26
N VAL A 246 2.54 -10.64 -0.41
CA VAL A 246 2.41 -10.59 -1.88
C VAL A 246 1.30 -9.64 -2.36
N LEU A 247 0.29 -9.38 -1.54
CA LEU A 247 -0.83 -8.49 -1.88
C LEU A 247 -0.58 -7.06 -1.45
N SER A 248 -0.58 -6.14 -2.42
CA SER A 248 -0.73 -4.71 -2.13
C SER A 248 -2.13 -4.41 -1.55
N PRO A 249 -2.32 -3.28 -0.86
CA PRO A 249 -3.63 -2.95 -0.28
C PRO A 249 -4.72 -2.75 -1.36
N GLU A 250 -4.33 -2.27 -2.54
CA GLU A 250 -5.20 -2.17 -3.71
C GLU A 250 -5.70 -3.54 -4.17
N TYR A 251 -4.82 -4.54 -4.19
CA TYR A 251 -5.19 -5.91 -4.52
C TYR A 251 -6.03 -6.58 -3.44
N GLN A 252 -5.75 -6.33 -2.16
CA GLN A 252 -6.61 -6.80 -1.06
C GLN A 252 -8.05 -6.27 -1.22
N LYS A 253 -8.20 -4.97 -1.48
CA LYS A 253 -9.51 -4.37 -1.77
C LYS A 253 -10.13 -4.96 -3.02
N LYS A 254 -9.35 -5.19 -4.08
CA LYS A 254 -9.86 -5.75 -5.35
C LYS A 254 -10.39 -7.18 -5.18
N LEU A 255 -9.72 -8.00 -4.38
CA LEU A 255 -10.19 -9.34 -4.04
C LEU A 255 -11.49 -9.29 -3.23
N ASN A 256 -11.63 -8.33 -2.32
CA ASN A 256 -12.86 -8.11 -1.57
C ASN A 256 -14.01 -7.54 -2.43
N GLU A 257 -13.70 -6.73 -3.44
CA GLU A 257 -14.65 -6.37 -4.50
C GLU A 257 -15.12 -7.62 -5.25
N PHE A 258 -14.20 -8.53 -5.62
CA PHE A 258 -14.58 -9.78 -6.27
C PHE A 258 -15.38 -10.72 -5.36
N TYR A 259 -15.15 -10.70 -4.06
CA TYR A 259 -15.93 -11.48 -3.10
C TYR A 259 -17.29 -10.84 -2.76
N ASP A 260 -17.57 -9.63 -3.23
CA ASP A 260 -18.77 -8.85 -2.92
C ASP A 260 -18.90 -8.45 -1.43
N ASN A 261 -17.77 -8.31 -0.71
CA ASN A 261 -17.71 -7.72 0.62
C ASN A 261 -16.38 -6.97 0.83
N LEU A 262 -16.42 -5.65 0.71
CA LEU A 262 -15.26 -4.77 0.83
C LEU A 262 -14.52 -4.85 2.17
N LYS A 263 -15.20 -5.25 3.24
CA LYS A 263 -14.66 -5.29 4.61
C LYS A 263 -14.33 -6.71 5.06
N GLN A 264 -14.41 -7.69 4.17
CA GLN A 264 -14.11 -9.07 4.53
C GLN A 264 -12.66 -9.19 5.01
N LYS A 265 -12.47 -9.82 6.16
CA LYS A 265 -11.14 -10.17 6.66
C LYS A 265 -10.83 -11.63 6.39
N TRP A 266 -9.56 -11.89 6.16
CA TRP A 266 -9.03 -13.18 5.78
C TRP A 266 -7.80 -13.46 6.62
N ASP A 267 -7.77 -14.62 7.25
CA ASP A 267 -6.68 -15.07 8.09
C ASP A 267 -5.80 -16.06 7.33
N LEU A 268 -4.49 -15.89 7.39
CA LEU A 268 -3.56 -16.84 6.77
C LEU A 268 -3.69 -18.22 7.43
N CYS A 269 -3.94 -19.26 6.63
CA CYS A 269 -3.86 -20.65 7.09
C CYS A 269 -2.61 -21.35 6.55
N TYR A 270 -2.12 -21.01 5.35
CA TYR A 270 -0.94 -21.64 4.78
C TYR A 270 -0.15 -20.66 3.93
N LYS A 271 1.17 -20.67 4.08
CA LYS A 271 2.10 -19.91 3.23
C LYS A 271 3.29 -20.78 2.83
N ALA A 272 3.42 -21.08 1.55
CA ALA A 272 4.41 -22.05 1.06
C ALA A 272 5.86 -21.65 1.41
N THR A 273 6.21 -20.36 1.36
CA THR A 273 7.55 -19.87 1.71
C THR A 273 7.90 -19.98 3.20
N ILE A 274 6.90 -20.05 4.09
CA ILE A 274 7.10 -20.20 5.54
C ILE A 274 6.93 -21.65 5.97
N ASP A 275 5.92 -22.32 5.43
CA ASP A 275 5.44 -23.63 5.88
C ASP A 275 6.02 -24.79 5.05
N GLY A 276 6.70 -24.45 3.96
CA GLY A 276 7.17 -25.38 2.95
C GLY A 276 6.09 -25.70 1.91
N PHE A 277 6.53 -25.99 0.69
CA PHE A 277 5.69 -26.26 -0.49
C PHE A 277 4.99 -27.64 -0.46
N GLY A 278 4.93 -28.28 0.70
CA GLY A 278 4.40 -29.64 0.86
C GLY A 278 2.87 -29.67 0.94
N VAL A 279 2.23 -30.48 0.09
CA VAL A 279 0.77 -30.70 0.09
C VAL A 279 0.24 -31.15 1.45
N LYS A 280 0.99 -31.99 2.16
CA LYS A 280 0.63 -32.44 3.51
C LYS A 280 0.53 -31.26 4.49
N THR A 281 1.43 -30.29 4.39
CA THR A 281 1.40 -29.10 5.27
C THR A 281 0.19 -28.23 4.97
N PHE A 282 -0.16 -28.04 3.70
CA PHE A 282 -1.38 -27.34 3.31
C PHE A 282 -2.62 -27.98 3.94
N HIS A 283 -2.82 -29.29 3.78
CA HIS A 283 -3.99 -29.97 4.35
C HIS A 283 -4.01 -29.92 5.87
N GLN A 284 -2.86 -30.09 6.53
CA GLN A 284 -2.77 -29.97 7.99
C GLN A 284 -3.25 -28.60 8.50
N LYS A 285 -3.03 -27.53 7.74
CA LYS A 285 -3.35 -26.17 8.17
C LYS A 285 -4.70 -25.64 7.67
N CYS A 286 -5.12 -25.99 6.46
CA CYS A 286 -6.26 -25.38 5.78
C CYS A 286 -7.49 -26.30 5.62
N ASP A 287 -7.38 -27.61 5.87
CA ASP A 287 -8.56 -28.49 5.82
C ASP A 287 -9.61 -28.07 6.88
N ASN A 288 -10.88 -28.11 6.48
CA ASN A 288 -12.05 -27.78 7.31
C ASN A 288 -12.06 -26.35 7.88
N LYS A 289 -11.35 -25.39 7.28
CA LYS A 289 -11.27 -23.99 7.76
C LYS A 289 -12.34 -23.04 7.20
N GLY A 290 -13.36 -23.55 6.52
CA GLY A 290 -14.38 -22.71 5.88
C GLY A 290 -14.01 -22.27 4.47
N PRO A 291 -14.66 -21.21 3.95
CA PRO A 291 -14.29 -20.58 2.69
C PRO A 291 -12.83 -20.11 2.68
N THR A 292 -12.17 -20.19 1.53
CA THR A 292 -10.78 -19.77 1.38
C THR A 292 -10.52 -18.98 0.11
N MET A 293 -9.61 -18.01 0.20
CA MET A 293 -8.99 -17.31 -0.90
C MET A 293 -7.56 -17.82 -1.10
N THR A 294 -7.23 -18.34 -2.27
CA THR A 294 -5.88 -18.80 -2.64
C THR A 294 -5.21 -17.76 -3.54
N ILE A 295 -4.03 -17.30 -3.15
CA ILE A 295 -3.17 -16.38 -3.91
C ILE A 295 -1.91 -17.13 -4.35
N ILE A 296 -1.56 -17.02 -5.61
CA ILE A 296 -0.39 -17.64 -6.22
C ILE A 296 0.47 -16.55 -6.83
N GLN A 297 1.75 -16.53 -6.47
CA GLN A 297 2.76 -15.67 -7.08
C GLN A 297 3.70 -16.48 -7.96
N SER A 298 3.78 -16.13 -9.23
CA SER A 298 4.74 -16.70 -10.18
C SER A 298 6.18 -16.28 -9.85
N SER A 299 7.15 -17.20 -10.05
CA SER A 299 8.58 -16.88 -10.10
C SER A 299 9.01 -16.34 -11.47
N ASP A 300 8.24 -16.66 -12.51
CA ASP A 300 8.48 -16.21 -13.88
C ASP A 300 7.88 -14.82 -14.12
N GLY A 301 8.49 -14.05 -15.03
CA GLY A 301 8.08 -12.69 -15.38
C GLY A 301 8.29 -11.67 -14.25
N ASP A 302 7.39 -10.68 -14.17
CA ASP A 302 7.41 -9.60 -13.16
C ASP A 302 6.69 -9.98 -11.85
N GLY A 303 6.50 -11.28 -11.58
CA GLY A 303 5.83 -11.77 -10.37
C GLY A 303 4.31 -11.78 -10.48
N TYR A 304 3.77 -12.41 -11.53
CA TYR A 304 2.32 -12.50 -11.80
C TYR A 304 1.52 -13.04 -10.62
N LEU A 305 0.36 -12.45 -10.39
CA LEU A 305 -0.52 -12.71 -9.24
C LEU A 305 -1.90 -13.15 -9.74
N PHE A 306 -2.28 -14.37 -9.36
CA PHE A 306 -3.55 -15.00 -9.75
C PHE A 306 -3.98 -16.00 -8.69
N GLY A 307 -5.16 -16.59 -8.83
CA GLY A 307 -5.64 -17.57 -7.87
C GLY A 307 -7.12 -17.84 -7.98
N GLY A 308 -7.70 -18.31 -6.89
CA GLY A 308 -9.11 -18.69 -6.83
C GLY A 308 -9.72 -18.61 -5.45
N PHE A 309 -11.04 -18.52 -5.42
CA PHE A 309 -11.86 -18.52 -4.22
C PHE A 309 -12.82 -19.73 -4.24
N THR A 310 -13.03 -20.32 -3.07
CA THR A 310 -14.03 -21.38 -2.84
C THR A 310 -14.73 -21.17 -1.49
N ASN A 311 -16.04 -21.41 -1.44
CA ASN A 311 -16.81 -21.53 -0.20
C ASN A 311 -16.73 -22.92 0.42
N VAL A 312 -16.28 -23.92 -0.34
CA VAL A 312 -16.21 -25.30 0.13
C VAL A 312 -14.93 -25.47 0.96
N PRO A 313 -15.03 -25.87 2.25
CA PRO A 313 -13.87 -26.15 3.08
C PRO A 313 -13.04 -27.29 2.50
N TRP A 314 -11.72 -27.10 2.40
CA TRP A 314 -10.83 -28.13 1.89
C TRP A 314 -10.88 -29.42 2.71
N THR A 315 -10.68 -30.54 2.02
CA THR A 315 -10.56 -31.86 2.64
C THR A 315 -9.52 -32.66 1.86
N SER A 316 -8.87 -33.60 2.54
CA SER A 316 -7.98 -34.58 1.89
C SER A 316 -8.72 -35.70 1.11
N SER A 317 -10.06 -35.69 1.03
CA SER A 317 -10.83 -36.69 0.27
C SER A 317 -10.83 -36.40 -1.23
N SER A 318 -10.48 -37.39 -2.05
CA SER A 318 -10.48 -37.24 -3.51
C SER A 318 -11.88 -37.01 -4.08
N GLY A 319 -12.06 -35.95 -4.86
CA GLY A 319 -13.30 -35.72 -5.62
C GLY A 319 -13.58 -34.26 -5.92
N TYR A 320 -14.40 -34.06 -6.96
CA TYR A 320 -14.95 -32.75 -7.29
C TYR A 320 -15.98 -32.31 -6.26
N LYS A 321 -16.00 -31.01 -5.94
CA LYS A 321 -17.01 -30.41 -5.07
C LYS A 321 -17.79 -29.34 -5.83
N THR A 322 -19.07 -29.28 -5.50
CA THR A 322 -19.98 -28.28 -6.03
C THR A 322 -19.78 -26.95 -5.33
N ASP A 323 -19.44 -25.91 -6.08
CA ASP A 323 -19.41 -24.53 -5.57
C ASP A 323 -19.85 -23.54 -6.66
N PRO A 324 -21.12 -23.09 -6.65
CA PRO A 324 -21.60 -22.11 -7.62
C PRO A 324 -21.05 -20.69 -7.37
N LYS A 325 -20.38 -20.45 -6.24
CA LYS A 325 -19.80 -19.15 -5.88
C LYS A 325 -18.27 -19.14 -6.07
N ALA A 326 -17.67 -20.24 -6.49
CA ALA A 326 -16.25 -20.28 -6.81
C ALA A 326 -15.94 -19.36 -7.98
N PHE A 327 -14.77 -18.74 -7.92
CA PHE A 327 -14.25 -17.93 -9.03
C PHE A 327 -12.74 -18.02 -9.08
N LEU A 328 -12.19 -17.84 -10.27
CA LEU A 328 -10.77 -17.56 -10.47
C LEU A 328 -10.55 -16.06 -10.63
N PHE A 329 -9.32 -15.61 -10.45
CA PHE A 329 -8.96 -14.23 -10.71
C PHE A 329 -7.52 -14.09 -11.20
N THR A 330 -7.26 -12.96 -11.86
CA THR A 330 -5.91 -12.43 -12.09
C THR A 330 -5.84 -11.00 -11.57
N LEU A 331 -4.71 -10.62 -10.99
CA LEU A 331 -4.42 -9.29 -10.42
C LEU A 331 -3.27 -8.60 -11.15
N HIS A 332 -2.23 -9.36 -11.45
CA HIS A 332 -1.06 -8.95 -12.24
C HIS A 332 -0.74 -10.05 -13.24
N ASN A 333 -0.66 -9.71 -14.52
CA ASN A 333 -0.56 -10.67 -15.62
C ASN A 333 0.34 -10.15 -16.75
N PRO A 334 0.89 -11.05 -17.59
CA PRO A 334 1.80 -10.71 -18.69
C PRO A 334 1.16 -9.90 -19.82
N HIS A 335 -0.17 -9.89 -19.89
CA HIS A 335 -0.90 -9.21 -20.95
C HIS A 335 -1.25 -7.77 -20.58
N HIS A 336 -0.82 -7.32 -19.40
CA HIS A 336 -1.07 -5.99 -18.85
C HIS A 336 -2.56 -5.59 -18.85
N ILE A 337 -3.46 -6.57 -18.80
CA ILE A 337 -4.89 -6.30 -18.67
C ILE A 337 -5.24 -5.99 -17.21
N PRO A 338 -6.32 -5.23 -16.94
CA PRO A 338 -6.80 -4.98 -15.59
C PRO A 338 -7.14 -6.29 -14.85
N ALA A 339 -7.13 -6.22 -13.52
CA ALA A 339 -7.55 -7.33 -12.68
C ALA A 339 -8.94 -7.84 -13.07
N ALA A 340 -9.07 -9.15 -13.25
CA ALA A 340 -10.27 -9.79 -13.78
C ALA A 340 -10.73 -10.95 -12.90
N LYS A 341 -12.05 -11.10 -12.76
CA LYS A 341 -12.74 -12.20 -12.06
C LYS A 341 -13.37 -13.12 -13.11
N LEU A 342 -13.10 -14.42 -13.02
CA LEU A 342 -13.63 -15.44 -13.91
C LEU A 342 -14.61 -16.30 -13.11
N LEU A 343 -15.89 -16.20 -13.44
CA LEU A 343 -16.95 -16.93 -12.75
C LEU A 343 -17.02 -18.38 -13.21
N VAL A 344 -17.37 -19.29 -12.30
CA VAL A 344 -17.72 -20.65 -12.69
C VAL A 344 -18.96 -20.65 -13.60
N SER A 345 -18.91 -21.43 -14.68
CA SER A 345 -20.05 -21.61 -15.58
C SER A 345 -21.16 -22.43 -14.91
N GLU A 346 -22.41 -22.23 -15.33
CA GLU A 346 -23.57 -22.95 -14.79
C GLU A 346 -23.41 -24.48 -14.89
N ASN A 347 -22.85 -24.97 -15.99
CA ASN A 347 -22.58 -26.41 -16.19
C ASN A 347 -21.34 -26.90 -15.43
N GLY A 348 -20.49 -25.97 -14.97
CA GLY A 348 -19.23 -26.23 -14.30
C GLY A 348 -19.30 -26.34 -12.79
N VAL A 349 -20.40 -25.88 -12.16
CA VAL A 349 -20.49 -25.72 -10.71
C VAL A 349 -20.18 -27.00 -9.93
N ASN A 350 -20.52 -28.18 -10.46
CA ASN A 350 -20.29 -29.49 -9.84
C ASN A 350 -18.82 -29.96 -9.88
N SER A 351 -17.96 -29.22 -10.57
CA SER A 351 -16.53 -29.48 -10.68
C SER A 351 -15.70 -28.25 -10.35
N ALA A 352 -16.30 -27.26 -9.67
CA ALA A 352 -15.71 -25.96 -9.34
C ALA A 352 -14.36 -26.07 -8.64
N VAL A 353 -14.23 -27.04 -7.73
CA VAL A 353 -13.00 -27.33 -6.98
C VAL A 353 -12.78 -28.84 -6.89
N TYR A 354 -11.51 -29.25 -6.86
CA TYR A 354 -11.14 -30.66 -6.73
C TYR A 354 -10.33 -30.87 -5.44
N HIS A 355 -10.78 -31.79 -4.61
CA HIS A 355 -10.11 -32.15 -3.36
C HIS A 355 -9.33 -33.44 -3.58
N SER A 356 -8.18 -33.60 -2.93
CA SER A 356 -7.34 -34.80 -2.97
C SER A 356 -6.18 -34.62 -2.01
N SER A 357 -5.80 -35.67 -1.28
CA SER A 357 -4.60 -35.66 -0.43
C SER A 357 -3.28 -35.46 -1.18
N PHE A 358 -3.30 -35.56 -2.52
CA PHE A 358 -2.14 -35.41 -3.40
C PHE A 358 -2.02 -34.01 -4.02
N TYR A 359 -2.99 -33.12 -3.80
CA TYR A 359 -2.99 -31.77 -4.36
C TYR A 359 -3.25 -30.71 -3.30
N GLY A 360 -2.64 -29.55 -3.45
CA GLY A 360 -3.03 -28.37 -2.67
C GLY A 360 -4.33 -27.75 -3.22
N PRO A 361 -4.53 -26.43 -3.06
CA PRO A 361 -5.65 -25.73 -3.68
C PRO A 361 -5.76 -26.04 -5.17
N SER A 362 -6.93 -26.55 -5.59
CA SER A 362 -7.18 -26.98 -6.95
C SER A 362 -8.58 -26.59 -7.41
N PHE A 363 -8.63 -25.82 -8.49
CA PHE A 363 -9.83 -25.22 -9.04
C PHE A 363 -10.12 -25.79 -10.43
N GLY A 364 -11.39 -26.08 -10.64
CA GLY A 364 -11.93 -26.61 -11.87
C GLY A 364 -11.37 -27.96 -12.24
N ARG A 365 -11.36 -28.25 -13.55
CA ARG A 365 -10.84 -29.52 -14.06
C ARG A 365 -9.33 -29.46 -14.30
N GLY A 366 -8.62 -28.74 -13.43
CA GLY A 366 -7.22 -28.36 -13.64
C GLY A 366 -7.08 -26.99 -14.30
N ASP A 367 -7.99 -26.05 -14.02
CA ASP A 367 -7.83 -24.66 -14.44
C ASP A 367 -6.76 -23.97 -13.58
N ILE A 368 -6.72 -24.30 -12.28
CA ILE A 368 -5.57 -24.11 -11.40
C ILE A 368 -5.39 -25.41 -10.63
N ARG A 369 -4.16 -25.94 -10.58
CA ARG A 369 -3.83 -27.11 -9.76
C ARG A 369 -2.48 -26.88 -9.12
N THR A 370 -2.35 -27.24 -7.86
CA THR A 370 -1.08 -27.17 -7.12
C THR A 370 -0.66 -28.61 -6.79
N GLY A 371 0.41 -29.10 -7.42
CA GLY A 371 0.80 -30.53 -7.44
C GLY A 371 1.98 -30.94 -6.54
N GLU A 372 2.19 -32.25 -6.38
CA GLU A 372 3.19 -32.88 -5.51
C GLU A 372 4.66 -32.68 -5.95
N ASN A 373 5.55 -32.52 -4.95
CA ASN A 373 7.01 -32.32 -5.01
C ASN A 373 7.49 -30.91 -5.34
N SER A 374 7.48 -30.06 -4.31
CA SER A 374 8.32 -28.85 -4.12
C SER A 374 8.24 -27.73 -5.15
N ASN A 375 7.65 -27.96 -6.33
CA ASN A 375 7.70 -27.05 -7.48
C ASN A 375 6.32 -26.72 -8.04
N LEU A 376 5.24 -27.03 -7.31
CA LEU A 376 3.84 -26.62 -7.56
C LEU A 376 3.56 -26.18 -9.00
N THR A 377 3.52 -27.10 -9.94
CA THR A 377 3.17 -26.76 -11.32
C THR A 377 1.70 -26.31 -11.39
N VAL A 378 1.44 -25.07 -11.81
CA VAL A 378 0.15 -24.68 -12.37
C VAL A 378 0.15 -25.12 -13.82
N ILE A 379 -0.64 -26.14 -14.16
CA ILE A 379 -0.87 -26.53 -15.56
C ILE A 379 -2.13 -25.77 -15.97
N PRO A 380 -2.05 -24.64 -16.69
CA PRO A 380 -3.23 -24.17 -17.41
C PRO A 380 -3.58 -25.30 -18.38
N SER A 381 -4.75 -25.91 -18.23
CA SER A 381 -5.16 -26.91 -19.21
C SER A 381 -5.06 -26.27 -20.61
N THR A 382 -4.63 -27.00 -21.64
CA THR A 382 -4.63 -26.49 -23.03
C THR A 382 -6.04 -26.10 -23.53
N ASN A 383 -7.07 -26.36 -22.73
CA ASN A 383 -8.46 -25.94 -22.90
C ASN A 383 -8.88 -24.92 -21.82
N PHE A 384 -7.96 -24.15 -21.24
CA PHE A 384 -8.30 -23.16 -20.23
C PHE A 384 -9.01 -21.95 -20.87
N PRO A 385 -10.09 -21.47 -20.23
CA PRO A 385 -10.75 -22.10 -19.09
C PRO A 385 -11.73 -23.20 -19.54
N GLN A 386 -11.80 -24.31 -18.80
CA GLN A 386 -12.76 -25.38 -19.11
C GLN A 386 -14.13 -25.10 -18.52
N ILE A 387 -14.16 -24.81 -17.22
CA ILE A 387 -15.42 -24.65 -16.49
C ILE A 387 -15.63 -23.24 -15.95
N TYR A 388 -14.59 -22.42 -15.92
CA TYR A 388 -14.67 -20.99 -15.63
C TYR A 388 -14.88 -20.21 -16.93
N LEU A 389 -15.52 -19.05 -16.85
CA LEU A 389 -15.78 -18.20 -18.01
C LEU A 389 -14.65 -17.17 -18.13
N ASP A 390 -13.83 -17.30 -19.17
CA ASP A 390 -12.79 -16.30 -19.48
C ASP A 390 -13.39 -15.13 -20.24
N THR A 391 -13.67 -14.07 -19.51
CA THR A 391 -14.14 -12.80 -20.06
C THR A 391 -13.04 -12.00 -20.75
N THR A 392 -11.77 -12.38 -20.57
CA THR A 392 -10.60 -11.68 -21.13
C THR A 392 -10.30 -12.09 -22.56
N LYS A 393 -10.73 -13.30 -22.96
CA LYS A 393 -10.47 -13.94 -24.26
C LYS A 393 -9.00 -14.22 -24.54
N ILE A 394 -8.17 -14.28 -23.49
CA ILE A 394 -6.74 -14.56 -23.59
C ILE A 394 -6.46 -16.07 -23.55
N GLY A 395 -7.34 -16.85 -22.93
CA GLY A 395 -7.21 -18.30 -22.85
C GLY A 395 -6.09 -18.75 -21.91
N ASP A 396 -5.46 -19.88 -22.24
CA ASP A 396 -4.51 -20.62 -21.38
C ASP A 396 -3.25 -19.84 -20.99
N THR A 397 -2.92 -18.78 -21.72
CA THR A 397 -1.80 -17.88 -21.40
C THR A 397 -2.15 -16.76 -20.43
N LEU A 398 -3.41 -16.66 -19.96
CA LEU A 398 -3.90 -15.52 -19.16
C LEU A 398 -3.04 -15.24 -17.92
N PHE A 399 -2.72 -16.27 -17.14
CA PHE A 399 -2.08 -16.07 -15.84
C PHE A 399 -0.58 -15.81 -15.95
N THR A 400 0.10 -16.46 -16.89
CA THR A 400 1.57 -16.54 -16.91
C THR A 400 2.21 -16.37 -18.27
N GLY A 401 1.43 -16.25 -19.34
CA GLY A 401 1.93 -15.96 -20.68
C GLY A 401 2.50 -17.19 -21.40
N ILE A 402 2.54 -18.33 -20.72
CA ILE A 402 3.00 -19.62 -21.23
C ILE A 402 1.96 -20.70 -20.91
N SER A 403 1.88 -21.73 -21.75
CA SER A 403 0.99 -22.88 -21.57
C SER A 403 1.68 -24.08 -20.89
N ASP A 404 2.90 -23.87 -20.36
CA ASP A 404 3.75 -24.88 -19.74
C ASP A 404 3.80 -24.74 -18.20
N ASP A 405 4.51 -25.66 -17.56
CA ASP A 405 4.72 -25.71 -16.11
C ASP A 405 5.28 -24.40 -15.55
N ILE A 406 4.52 -23.76 -14.66
CA ILE A 406 4.89 -22.49 -14.03
C ILE A 406 5.72 -22.73 -12.76
N LYS A 407 6.82 -21.99 -12.60
CA LYS A 407 7.54 -21.94 -11.32
C LYS A 407 6.84 -20.99 -10.36
N ILE A 408 6.61 -21.46 -9.14
CA ILE A 408 5.87 -20.69 -8.13
C ILE A 408 6.85 -20.08 -7.13
N LYS A 409 6.72 -18.78 -6.90
CA LYS A 409 7.48 -18.04 -5.89
C LYS A 409 6.86 -18.20 -4.51
N ASP A 410 5.54 -18.12 -4.42
CA ASP A 410 4.80 -18.35 -3.17
C ASP A 410 3.35 -18.75 -3.43
N ILE A 411 2.75 -19.40 -2.44
CA ILE A 411 1.30 -19.63 -2.35
C ILE A 411 0.84 -19.23 -0.96
N GLU A 412 -0.11 -18.33 -0.89
CA GLU A 412 -0.77 -17.94 0.34
C GLU A 412 -2.24 -18.35 0.28
N VAL A 413 -2.71 -19.11 1.27
CA VAL A 413 -4.11 -19.50 1.41
C VAL A 413 -4.67 -18.87 2.67
N TYR A 414 -5.75 -18.13 2.49
CA TYR A 414 -6.43 -17.44 3.57
C TYR A 414 -7.81 -18.03 3.80
N LYS A 415 -8.14 -18.29 5.06
CA LYS A 415 -9.51 -18.66 5.48
C LYS A 415 -10.32 -17.41 5.77
N PHE A 416 -11.62 -17.53 5.56
CA PHE A 416 -12.59 -16.52 5.98
C PHE A 416 -12.51 -16.29 7.50
N LEU A 417 -12.41 -15.03 7.92
CA LEU A 417 -12.51 -14.65 9.34
C LEU A 417 -13.93 -14.15 9.64
N ASN A 418 -14.64 -14.90 10.48
CA ASN A 418 -15.95 -14.49 10.96
C ASN A 418 -15.78 -13.60 12.20
N LEU A 419 -16.16 -12.33 12.09
CA LEU A 419 -16.00 -11.34 13.18
C LEU A 419 -16.91 -11.61 14.39
N ASN A 420 -17.82 -12.58 14.30
CA ASN A 420 -18.72 -12.98 15.40
C ASN A 420 -18.21 -14.18 16.23
N ASP A 421 -17.10 -14.81 15.84
CA ASP A 421 -16.54 -15.97 16.55
C ASP A 421 -15.33 -15.60 17.45
N ALA A 422 -15.15 -14.30 17.72
CA ALA A 422 -14.07 -13.73 18.55
C ALA A 422 -14.58 -13.18 19.90
N GLU A 423 -15.56 -13.86 20.50
CA GLU A 423 -15.99 -13.65 21.90
C GLU A 423 -15.41 -14.69 22.86
#